data_AF-A0A918KSR5-F1
#
_entry.id   AF-A0A918KSR5-F1
#
_cell.length_a   1.000
_cell.length_b   1.000
_cell.length_c   1.000
_cell.angle_alpha   90.00
_cell.angle_beta   90.00
_cell.angle_gamma   90.00
#
_symmetry.space_group_name_H-M   'P 1'
#
loop_
_entity.id
_entity.type
_entity.pdbx_description
1 polymer ?
#
loop_
_entity_poly.entity_id
_entity_poly.type
_entity_poly.pdbx_seq_one_letter_code
_entity_poly.pdbx_strand_id
1 'polypeptide(L)'
;MTSWREPSKMGSDALLGIKPIAKAAKKRTAKPAIKETDLYGPVKAHFEAQGYQVKGEVGAADMVALLPCADPLAKDAPDPIIIELKTGFTLSLFHQAINRQSMTDQVYIAVPRKTGKAALVAIRRNKMLCRRLGIGLITVRLSDGAITVHCDPAPFTPRKIKARKTKLISEFENRHGDPNTGGMTSSGMMTSYRQGALRCAKVLHDEGACKAAYVAKMAGFEKARNCMASNHYGWFEKIDRGVYGLTPEGAKALEGFADEVASMM
;
A
#
# COMPACT_ATOMS: atom_id res chain seq x y z
N MET A 1 29.43 54.98 -49.62
CA MET A 1 28.48 55.36 -50.68
C MET A 1 27.76 54.12 -51.16
N THR A 2 26.52 54.00 -50.70
CA THR A 2 25.34 53.41 -51.35
C THR A 2 25.51 52.86 -52.77
N SER A 3 25.08 51.62 -53.00
CA SER A 3 24.02 51.36 -53.99
C SER A 3 23.59 49.89 -53.97
N TRP A 4 22.36 49.68 -53.54
CA TRP A 4 21.54 48.48 -53.67
C TRP A 4 21.34 48.04 -55.14
N ARG A 5 21.18 46.73 -55.37
CA ARG A 5 20.16 46.14 -56.26
C ARG A 5 19.88 44.68 -55.86
N GLU A 6 18.59 44.38 -55.76
CA GLU A 6 17.98 43.12 -55.33
C GLU A 6 18.25 41.93 -56.28
N PRO A 7 18.13 40.68 -55.79
CA PRO A 7 18.45 39.47 -56.52
C PRO A 7 17.36 39.04 -57.51
N SER A 8 17.81 38.58 -58.68
CA SER A 8 17.01 37.88 -59.69
C SER A 8 16.50 36.53 -59.18
N LYS A 9 15.19 36.29 -59.31
CA LYS A 9 14.55 34.99 -59.06
C LYS A 9 15.11 33.92 -60.01
N MET A 10 15.89 32.97 -59.48
CA MET A 10 16.13 31.67 -60.11
C MET A 10 15.20 30.64 -59.48
N GLY A 11 14.50 29.89 -60.32
CA GLY A 11 13.70 28.75 -59.91
C GLY A 11 14.55 27.52 -59.57
N SER A 12 14.00 26.66 -58.74
CA SER A 12 14.22 25.21 -58.68
C SER A 12 13.19 24.70 -57.66
N ASP A 13 12.09 24.12 -58.10
CA ASP A 13 11.94 22.73 -58.56
C ASP A 13 12.15 21.70 -57.44
N ALA A 14 11.18 20.79 -57.36
CA ALA A 14 11.15 19.54 -56.60
C ALA A 14 11.19 19.58 -55.06
N LEU A 15 10.00 19.54 -54.43
CA LEU A 15 9.82 18.77 -53.18
C LEU A 15 8.45 18.05 -53.15
N LEU A 16 8.50 16.79 -53.59
CA LEU A 16 7.88 15.60 -52.99
C LEU A 16 6.47 15.74 -52.38
N GLY A 17 5.49 15.23 -53.12
CA GLY A 17 4.17 14.92 -52.59
C GLY A 17 4.23 13.88 -51.47
N ILE A 18 4.01 14.32 -50.24
CA ILE A 18 3.68 13.45 -49.11
C ILE A 18 2.16 13.51 -48.93
N LYS A 19 1.46 12.47 -49.40
CA LYS A 19 0.05 12.27 -49.01
C LYS A 19 0.03 11.86 -47.53
N PRO A 20 -0.77 12.51 -46.67
CA PRO A 20 -0.87 12.09 -45.28
C PRO A 20 -1.56 10.73 -45.21
N ILE A 21 -0.88 9.74 -44.61
CA ILE A 21 -1.49 8.46 -44.24
C ILE A 21 -2.43 8.75 -43.06
N ALA A 22 -3.73 8.85 -43.34
CA ALA A 22 -4.75 8.87 -42.31
C ALA A 22 -4.67 7.56 -41.50
N LYS A 23 -4.15 7.62 -40.27
CA LYS A 23 -4.27 6.52 -39.31
C LYS A 23 -5.75 6.36 -38.99
N ALA A 24 -6.36 5.29 -39.49
CA ALA A 24 -7.68 4.88 -39.07
C ALA A 24 -7.68 4.62 -37.55
N ALA A 25 -8.33 5.52 -36.79
CA ALA A 25 -8.57 5.30 -35.38
C ALA A 25 -9.51 4.09 -35.23
N LYS A 26 -9.00 2.96 -34.76
CA LYS A 26 -9.84 1.84 -34.30
C LYS A 26 -10.78 2.38 -33.23
N LYS A 27 -12.07 2.50 -33.54
CA LYS A 27 -13.12 2.71 -32.52
C LYS A 27 -13.00 1.58 -31.50
N ARG A 28 -12.48 1.88 -30.30
CA ARG A 28 -12.59 0.98 -29.15
C ARG A 28 -14.07 0.91 -28.81
N THR A 29 -14.73 -0.19 -29.16
CA THR A 29 -16.04 -0.51 -28.63
C THR A 29 -15.92 -0.53 -27.11
N ALA A 30 -16.67 0.34 -26.43
CA ALA A 30 -16.67 0.40 -24.97
C ALA A 30 -17.05 -0.99 -24.43
N LYS A 31 -16.22 -1.53 -23.54
CA LYS A 31 -16.54 -2.78 -22.84
C LYS A 31 -17.83 -2.53 -22.05
N PRO A 32 -18.85 -3.40 -22.15
CA PRO A 32 -20.10 -3.20 -21.41
C PRO A 32 -19.80 -3.05 -19.91
N ALA A 33 -20.48 -2.10 -19.28
CA ALA A 33 -20.36 -1.85 -17.86
C ALA A 33 -20.86 -3.08 -17.10
N ILE A 34 -20.02 -3.58 -16.19
CA ILE A 34 -20.35 -4.73 -15.32
C ILE A 34 -21.52 -4.33 -14.42
N LYS A 35 -22.51 -5.21 -14.28
CA LYS A 35 -23.66 -5.06 -13.38
C LYS A 35 -23.58 -6.07 -12.24
N GLU A 36 -24.29 -5.79 -11.14
CA GLU A 36 -24.39 -6.72 -10.00
C GLU A 36 -25.13 -8.00 -10.40
N THR A 37 -26.12 -7.88 -11.28
CA THR A 37 -26.84 -9.02 -11.88
C THR A 37 -25.92 -10.02 -12.59
N ASP A 38 -24.76 -9.58 -13.10
CA ASP A 38 -23.78 -10.47 -13.75
C ASP A 38 -23.08 -11.40 -12.74
N LEU A 39 -23.12 -11.06 -11.44
CA LEU A 39 -22.56 -11.87 -10.35
C LEU A 39 -23.57 -12.89 -9.83
N TYR A 40 -24.86 -12.57 -9.89
CA TYR A 40 -25.91 -13.34 -9.24
C TYR A 40 -25.93 -14.80 -9.71
N GLY A 41 -25.99 -15.04 -11.03
CA GLY A 41 -26.06 -16.39 -11.59
C GLY A 41 -24.91 -17.30 -11.14
N PRO A 42 -23.64 -16.89 -11.32
CA PRO A 42 -22.49 -17.66 -10.85
C PRO A 42 -22.47 -17.95 -9.35
N VAL A 43 -22.79 -16.96 -8.52
CA VAL A 43 -22.75 -17.14 -7.05
C VAL A 43 -23.91 -18.03 -6.60
N LYS A 44 -25.11 -17.85 -7.18
CA LYS A 44 -26.26 -18.72 -6.97
C LYS A 44 -25.93 -20.18 -7.29
N ALA A 45 -25.40 -20.44 -8.48
CA ALA A 45 -25.03 -21.80 -8.90
C ALA A 45 -24.00 -22.45 -7.96
N HIS A 46 -23.06 -21.66 -7.41
CA HIS A 46 -22.05 -22.16 -6.48
C HIS A 46 -22.64 -22.65 -5.14
N PHE A 47 -23.62 -21.94 -4.59
CA PHE A 47 -24.28 -22.36 -3.35
C PHE A 47 -25.34 -23.44 -3.61
N GLU A 48 -26.06 -23.39 -4.73
CA GLU A 48 -26.99 -24.48 -5.11
C GLU A 48 -26.27 -25.82 -5.31
N ALA A 49 -25.05 -25.80 -5.89
CA ALA A 49 -24.21 -26.99 -6.00
C ALA A 49 -23.77 -27.57 -4.65
N GLN A 50 -23.86 -26.80 -3.57
CA GLN A 50 -23.59 -27.23 -2.19
C GLN A 50 -24.87 -27.65 -1.44
N GLY A 51 -26.03 -27.70 -2.13
CA GLY A 51 -27.30 -28.14 -1.57
C GLY A 51 -28.16 -27.02 -0.97
N TYR A 52 -27.76 -25.76 -1.10
CA TYR A 52 -28.56 -24.63 -0.61
C TYR A 52 -29.70 -24.30 -1.58
N GLN A 53 -30.84 -23.88 -1.04
CA GLN A 53 -31.85 -23.14 -1.78
C GLN A 53 -31.50 -21.65 -1.75
N VAL A 54 -31.37 -21.04 -2.93
CA VAL A 54 -30.87 -19.66 -3.06
C VAL A 54 -31.94 -18.76 -3.67
N LYS A 55 -32.24 -17.65 -2.97
CA LYS A 55 -33.18 -16.62 -3.42
C LYS A 55 -32.51 -15.25 -3.36
N GLY A 56 -32.81 -14.40 -4.35
CA GLY A 56 -32.35 -13.02 -4.41
C GLY A 56 -33.36 -12.04 -3.81
N GLU A 57 -32.90 -10.84 -3.47
CA GLU A 57 -33.73 -9.73 -2.97
C GLU A 57 -34.62 -10.13 -1.77
N VAL A 58 -34.03 -10.90 -0.83
CA VAL A 58 -34.74 -11.34 0.38
C VAL A 58 -34.54 -10.28 1.45
N GLY A 59 -35.62 -9.57 1.78
CA GLY A 59 -35.55 -8.41 2.68
C GLY A 59 -34.70 -7.31 2.03
N ALA A 60 -33.61 -6.92 2.69
CA ALA A 60 -32.67 -5.95 2.13
C ALA A 60 -31.38 -6.59 1.62
N ALA A 61 -31.24 -7.92 1.66
CA ALA A 61 -30.05 -8.64 1.23
C ALA A 61 -30.16 -9.04 -0.25
N ASP A 62 -29.05 -8.87 -0.99
CA ASP A 62 -29.01 -9.20 -2.41
C ASP A 62 -29.27 -10.70 -2.66
N MET A 63 -28.75 -11.57 -1.78
CA MET A 63 -28.94 -13.01 -1.87
C MET A 63 -28.91 -13.70 -0.52
N VAL A 64 -29.82 -14.66 -0.32
CA VAL A 64 -29.88 -15.53 0.86
C VAL A 64 -29.89 -16.98 0.41
N ALA A 65 -29.04 -17.79 1.04
CA ALA A 65 -28.93 -19.23 0.81
C ALA A 65 -29.27 -19.98 2.11
N LEU A 66 -30.25 -20.88 2.03
CA LEU A 66 -30.75 -21.69 3.14
C LEU A 66 -30.53 -23.17 2.85
N LEU A 67 -30.06 -23.91 3.85
CA LEU A 67 -30.02 -25.36 3.76
C LEU A 67 -31.44 -25.90 4.00
N PRO A 68 -31.97 -26.79 3.14
CA PRO A 68 -33.30 -27.38 3.36
C PRO A 68 -33.37 -28.14 4.68
N CYS A 69 -34.39 -27.86 5.50
CA CYS A 69 -34.71 -28.61 6.71
C CYS A 69 -36.23 -28.64 6.93
N ALA A 70 -36.69 -29.50 7.84
CA ALA A 70 -38.12 -29.68 8.10
C ALA A 70 -38.78 -28.42 8.70
N ASP A 71 -38.08 -27.74 9.60
CA ASP A 71 -38.49 -26.46 10.19
C ASP A 71 -37.33 -25.45 10.17
N PRO A 72 -37.32 -24.50 9.23
CA PRO A 72 -36.29 -23.45 9.14
C PRO A 72 -36.26 -22.45 10.29
N LEU A 73 -37.27 -22.47 11.18
CA LEU A 73 -37.36 -21.57 12.33
C LEU A 73 -37.05 -22.28 13.65
N ALA A 74 -36.72 -23.57 13.61
CA ALA A 74 -36.25 -24.31 14.77
C ALA A 74 -34.93 -23.72 15.30
N LYS A 75 -34.70 -23.81 16.62
CA LYS A 75 -33.51 -23.24 17.28
C LYS A 75 -32.19 -23.85 16.81
N ASP A 76 -32.23 -25.09 16.34
CA ASP A 76 -31.11 -25.88 15.83
C ASP A 76 -31.06 -25.91 14.30
N ALA A 77 -31.91 -25.14 13.62
CA ALA A 77 -31.85 -24.98 12.18
C ALA A 77 -30.49 -24.38 11.77
N PRO A 78 -29.90 -24.82 10.65
CA PRO A 78 -28.69 -24.21 10.12
C PRO A 78 -28.89 -22.73 9.83
N ASP A 79 -27.92 -21.91 10.21
CA ASP A 79 -27.97 -20.47 9.94
C ASP A 79 -28.05 -20.15 8.44
N PRO A 80 -28.81 -19.10 8.06
CA PRO A 80 -28.80 -18.60 6.68
C PRO A 80 -27.41 -18.09 6.31
N ILE A 81 -27.03 -18.30 5.05
CA ILE A 81 -25.92 -17.59 4.44
C ILE A 81 -26.47 -16.34 3.75
N ILE A 82 -25.89 -15.18 4.06
CA ILE A 82 -26.25 -13.90 3.40
C ILE A 82 -25.08 -13.46 2.52
N ILE A 83 -25.37 -13.09 1.27
CA ILE A 83 -24.35 -12.67 0.30
C ILE A 83 -24.71 -11.29 -0.27
N GLU A 84 -23.82 -10.33 -0.10
CA GLU A 84 -23.92 -8.98 -0.70
C GLU A 84 -23.06 -8.92 -1.98
N LEU A 85 -23.65 -8.42 -3.07
CA LEU A 85 -23.06 -8.38 -4.42
C LEU A 85 -22.70 -6.94 -4.80
N LYS A 86 -21.46 -6.72 -5.27
CA LYS A 86 -21.05 -5.39 -5.77
C LYS A 86 -20.12 -5.48 -6.95
N THR A 87 -20.19 -4.52 -7.87
CA THR A 87 -19.24 -4.42 -9.01
C THR A 87 -17.79 -4.11 -8.61
N GLY A 88 -17.55 -3.79 -7.33
CA GLY A 88 -16.22 -3.62 -6.77
C GLY A 88 -16.27 -3.41 -5.26
N PHE A 89 -15.09 -3.37 -4.64
CA PHE A 89 -14.97 -3.09 -3.22
C PHE A 89 -15.31 -1.63 -2.91
N THR A 90 -16.31 -1.42 -2.07
CA THR A 90 -16.72 -0.10 -1.55
C THR A 90 -16.90 -0.20 -0.05
N LEU A 91 -16.78 0.93 0.67
CA LEU A 91 -17.06 0.95 2.11
C LEU A 91 -18.53 0.57 2.41
N SER A 92 -19.45 0.97 1.54
CA SER A 92 -20.87 0.61 1.65
C SER A 92 -21.10 -0.90 1.64
N LEU A 93 -20.40 -1.65 0.78
CA LEU A 93 -20.50 -3.12 0.74
C LEU A 93 -20.08 -3.75 2.08
N PHE A 94 -19.01 -3.24 2.69
CA PHE A 94 -18.59 -3.72 4.01
C PHE A 94 -19.60 -3.35 5.09
N HIS A 95 -20.16 -2.14 5.08
CA HIS A 95 -21.19 -1.75 6.04
C HIS A 95 -22.47 -2.59 5.91
N GLN A 96 -22.90 -2.89 4.68
CA GLN A 96 -24.01 -3.79 4.42
C GLN A 96 -23.72 -5.18 5.04
N ALA A 97 -22.57 -5.77 4.72
CA ALA A 97 -22.19 -7.07 5.25
C ALA A 97 -22.08 -7.09 6.79
N ILE A 98 -21.48 -6.07 7.42
CA ILE A 98 -21.42 -5.95 8.88
C ILE A 98 -22.83 -5.89 9.48
N ASN A 99 -23.74 -5.10 8.88
CA ASN A 99 -25.12 -5.04 9.34
C ASN A 99 -25.81 -6.41 9.27
N ARG A 100 -25.45 -7.26 8.28
CA ARG A 100 -25.97 -8.63 8.19
C ARG A 100 -25.51 -9.56 9.31
N GLN A 101 -24.37 -9.29 9.93
CA GLN A 101 -23.86 -10.11 11.03
C GLN A 101 -24.73 -10.08 12.28
N SER A 102 -25.68 -9.13 12.38
CA SER A 102 -26.72 -9.14 13.42
C SER A 102 -27.73 -10.29 13.26
N MET A 103 -27.80 -10.91 12.07
CA MET A 103 -28.71 -12.02 11.76
C MET A 103 -28.02 -13.38 11.69
N THR A 104 -26.74 -13.44 11.28
CA THR A 104 -25.98 -14.67 11.07
C THR A 104 -24.48 -14.36 10.99
N ASP A 105 -23.62 -15.25 11.47
CA ASP A 105 -22.17 -15.13 11.24
C ASP A 105 -21.77 -15.53 9.81
N GLN A 106 -22.66 -16.19 9.06
CA GLN A 106 -22.41 -16.70 7.72
C GLN A 106 -22.63 -15.63 6.63
N VAL A 107 -21.84 -14.56 6.66
CA VAL A 107 -21.98 -13.43 5.71
C VAL A 107 -20.82 -13.38 4.72
N TYR A 108 -21.14 -13.31 3.42
CA TYR A 108 -20.18 -13.15 2.34
C TYR A 108 -20.38 -11.83 1.60
N ILE A 109 -19.28 -11.32 1.03
CA ILE A 109 -19.32 -10.33 -0.04
C ILE A 109 -18.79 -10.95 -1.33
N ALA A 110 -19.40 -10.61 -2.47
CA ALA A 110 -18.94 -11.07 -3.78
C ALA A 110 -18.72 -9.90 -4.76
N VAL A 111 -17.57 -9.91 -5.44
CA VAL A 111 -17.23 -8.89 -6.44
C VAL A 111 -16.63 -9.49 -7.73
N PRO A 112 -16.61 -8.79 -8.87
CA PRO A 112 -15.93 -9.26 -10.06
C PRO A 112 -14.43 -9.43 -9.83
N ARG A 113 -13.87 -10.53 -10.34
CA ARG A 113 -12.43 -10.75 -10.40
C ARG A 113 -11.83 -9.79 -11.43
N LYS A 114 -10.99 -8.87 -10.96
CA LYS A 114 -10.16 -7.98 -11.80
C LYS A 114 -8.76 -8.58 -11.98
N THR A 115 -8.07 -8.20 -13.05
CA THR A 115 -6.72 -8.67 -13.38
C THR A 115 -5.66 -7.57 -13.16
N GLY A 116 -4.39 -7.96 -13.11
CA GLY A 116 -3.26 -7.04 -12.94
C GLY A 116 -2.80 -6.82 -11.50
N LYS A 117 -1.63 -6.19 -11.34
CA LYS A 117 -0.94 -6.00 -10.05
C LYS A 117 -1.80 -5.26 -9.03
N ALA A 118 -2.49 -4.20 -9.46
CA ALA A 118 -3.37 -3.42 -8.60
C ALA A 118 -4.55 -4.26 -8.05
N ALA A 119 -5.16 -5.11 -8.89
CA ALA A 119 -6.25 -5.98 -8.47
C ALA A 119 -5.78 -7.04 -7.47
N LEU A 120 -4.60 -7.64 -7.66
CA LEU A 120 -4.02 -8.59 -6.72
C LEU A 120 -3.74 -7.95 -5.35
N VAL A 121 -3.26 -6.71 -5.34
CA VAL A 121 -3.05 -5.95 -4.10
C VAL A 121 -4.40 -5.64 -3.43
N ALA A 122 -5.42 -5.24 -4.19
CA ALA A 122 -6.76 -4.98 -3.67
C ALA A 122 -7.38 -6.23 -3.03
N ILE A 123 -7.32 -7.39 -3.71
CA ILE A 123 -7.80 -8.67 -3.17
C ILE A 123 -7.06 -9.01 -1.86
N ARG A 124 -5.73 -8.88 -1.82
CA ARG A 124 -4.96 -9.17 -0.60
C ARG A 124 -5.36 -8.27 0.57
N ARG A 125 -5.54 -6.96 0.33
CA ARG A 125 -5.94 -6.00 1.36
C ARG A 125 -7.37 -6.28 1.86
N ASN A 126 -8.31 -6.47 0.94
CA ASN A 126 -9.71 -6.71 1.27
C ASN A 126 -9.93 -8.08 1.90
N LYS A 127 -9.22 -9.14 1.48
CA LYS A 127 -9.20 -10.44 2.17
C LYS A 127 -8.80 -10.30 3.64
N MET A 128 -7.79 -9.48 3.94
CA MET A 128 -7.38 -9.24 5.32
C MET A 128 -8.42 -8.43 6.12
N LEU A 129 -9.13 -7.51 5.48
CA LEU A 129 -10.24 -6.79 6.10
C LEU A 129 -11.43 -7.72 6.37
N CYS A 130 -11.86 -8.49 5.39
CA CYS A 130 -12.90 -9.52 5.52
C CYS A 130 -12.61 -10.47 6.67
N ARG A 131 -11.38 -11.02 6.75
CA ARG A 131 -10.94 -11.83 7.89
C ARG A 131 -11.08 -11.10 9.22
N ARG A 132 -10.66 -9.84 9.32
CA ARG A 132 -10.77 -9.06 10.57
C ARG A 132 -12.20 -8.84 11.02
N LEU A 133 -13.13 -8.76 10.07
CA LEU A 133 -14.55 -8.55 10.31
C LEU A 133 -15.33 -9.87 10.44
N GLY A 134 -14.69 -11.03 10.23
CA GLY A 134 -15.39 -12.32 10.18
C GLY A 134 -16.31 -12.49 8.97
N ILE A 135 -16.02 -11.81 7.86
CA ILE A 135 -16.81 -11.84 6.62
C ILE A 135 -16.11 -12.73 5.59
N GLY A 136 -16.88 -13.51 4.84
CA GLY A 136 -16.41 -14.29 3.69
C GLY A 136 -16.18 -13.42 2.45
N LEU A 137 -15.20 -13.76 1.62
CA LEU A 137 -14.87 -13.03 0.39
C LEU A 137 -14.89 -13.93 -0.82
N ILE A 138 -15.73 -13.59 -1.79
CA ILE A 138 -15.86 -14.26 -3.08
C ILE A 138 -15.43 -13.32 -4.21
N THR A 139 -14.77 -13.86 -5.22
CA THR A 139 -14.63 -13.19 -6.53
C THR A 139 -15.18 -14.03 -7.67
N VAL A 140 -15.85 -13.39 -8.60
CA VAL A 140 -16.44 -14.02 -9.79
C VAL A 140 -15.66 -13.62 -11.05
N ARG A 141 -15.11 -14.58 -11.79
CA ARG A 141 -14.54 -14.30 -13.11
C ARG A 141 -15.66 -14.26 -14.15
N LEU A 142 -16.01 -13.06 -14.61
CA LEU A 142 -17.18 -12.86 -15.48
C LEU A 142 -17.09 -13.52 -16.86
N SER A 143 -15.89 -13.89 -17.33
CA SER A 143 -15.73 -14.52 -18.65
C SER A 143 -16.30 -15.94 -18.72
N ASP A 144 -16.33 -16.65 -17.59
CA ASP A 144 -16.73 -18.07 -17.50
C ASP A 144 -17.54 -18.38 -16.23
N GLY A 145 -17.90 -17.37 -15.43
CA GLY A 145 -18.63 -17.55 -14.18
C GLY A 145 -17.82 -18.19 -13.06
N ALA A 146 -16.50 -18.39 -13.22
CA ALA A 146 -15.74 -19.15 -12.23
C ALA A 146 -15.61 -18.40 -10.89
N ILE A 147 -16.00 -19.08 -9.81
CA ILE A 147 -15.93 -18.60 -8.43
C ILE A 147 -14.55 -18.85 -7.83
N THR A 148 -14.12 -17.92 -6.98
CA THR A 148 -12.99 -18.13 -6.07
C THR A 148 -13.36 -17.60 -4.71
N VAL A 149 -13.43 -18.49 -3.72
CA VAL A 149 -13.60 -18.14 -2.31
C VAL A 149 -12.20 -17.84 -1.74
N HIS A 150 -11.98 -16.59 -1.33
CA HIS A 150 -10.69 -16.13 -0.80
C HIS A 150 -10.56 -16.40 0.69
N CYS A 151 -11.67 -16.34 1.41
CA CYS A 151 -11.80 -16.75 2.81
C CYS A 151 -13.28 -16.95 3.14
N ASP A 152 -13.55 -17.89 4.03
CA ASP A 152 -14.87 -18.08 4.64
C ASP A 152 -15.04 -17.15 5.86
N PRO A 153 -16.30 -16.87 6.26
CA PRO A 153 -16.61 -16.22 7.53
C PRO A 153 -16.05 -17.05 8.67
N ALA A 154 -15.28 -16.42 9.57
CA ALA A 154 -14.71 -17.08 10.73
C ALA A 154 -14.29 -16.05 11.78
N PRO A 155 -14.35 -16.39 13.08
CA PRO A 155 -13.81 -15.54 14.13
C PRO A 155 -12.34 -15.19 13.90
N PHE A 156 -11.95 -13.95 14.20
CA PHE A 156 -10.59 -13.47 14.00
C PHE A 156 -9.97 -12.96 15.28
N THR A 157 -8.84 -13.55 15.66
CA THR A 157 -7.99 -13.06 16.74
C THR A 157 -6.74 -12.38 16.17
N PRO A 158 -6.57 -11.06 16.33
CA PRO A 158 -5.39 -10.36 15.83
C PRO A 158 -4.11 -10.83 16.54
N ARG A 159 -3.14 -11.34 15.76
CA ARG A 159 -1.80 -11.62 16.28
C ARG A 159 -1.03 -10.33 16.52
N LYS A 160 -0.75 -10.01 17.78
CA LYS A 160 0.11 -8.89 18.17
C LYS A 160 1.58 -9.27 18.00
N ILE A 161 2.36 -8.43 17.31
CA ILE A 161 3.80 -8.65 17.12
C ILE A 161 4.55 -7.83 18.17
N LYS A 162 4.93 -8.47 19.29
CA LYS A 162 5.60 -7.80 20.43
C LYS A 162 6.85 -7.03 20.00
N ALA A 163 7.68 -7.61 19.14
CA ALA A 163 8.89 -6.96 18.63
C ALA A 163 8.63 -5.61 17.92
N ARG A 164 7.51 -5.47 17.20
CA ARG A 164 7.14 -4.19 16.57
C ARG A 164 6.75 -3.14 17.61
N LYS A 165 6.03 -3.54 18.66
CA LYS A 165 5.70 -2.66 19.79
C LYS A 165 6.98 -2.19 20.49
N THR A 166 7.88 -3.11 20.82
CA THR A 166 9.16 -2.79 21.48
C THR A 166 10.00 -1.85 20.62
N LYS A 167 10.10 -2.08 19.31
CA LYS A 167 10.82 -1.19 18.40
C LYS A 167 10.20 0.22 18.36
N LEU A 168 8.87 0.31 18.36
CA LEU A 168 8.17 1.60 18.35
C LEU A 168 8.42 2.38 19.64
N ILE A 169 8.33 1.73 20.80
CA ILE A 169 8.62 2.35 22.10
C ILE A 169 10.10 2.77 22.16
N SER A 170 11.02 1.89 21.77
CA SER A 170 12.45 2.19 21.77
C SER A 170 12.78 3.37 20.85
N GLU A 171 12.14 3.50 19.69
CA GLU A 171 12.32 4.66 18.82
C GLU A 171 11.78 5.95 19.45
N PHE A 172 10.67 5.87 20.19
CA PHE A 172 10.10 7.02 20.91
C PHE A 172 11.02 7.49 22.04
N GLU A 173 11.45 6.58 22.92
CA GLU A 173 12.31 6.90 24.06
C GLU A 173 13.70 7.44 23.64
N ASN A 174 14.24 6.92 22.54
CA ASN A 174 15.55 7.35 22.05
C ASN A 174 15.50 8.62 21.20
N ARG A 175 14.31 9.10 20.83
CA ARG A 175 14.17 10.32 20.03
C ARG A 175 14.26 11.53 20.95
N HIS A 176 15.19 12.42 20.65
CA HIS A 176 15.31 13.68 21.37
C HIS A 176 14.27 14.68 20.84
N GLY A 177 13.45 15.22 21.74
CA GLY A 177 12.38 16.18 21.42
C GLY A 177 11.31 15.62 20.47
N ASP A 178 10.52 16.51 19.88
CA ASP A 178 9.57 16.18 18.81
C ASP A 178 9.95 16.89 17.50
N PRO A 179 11.02 16.42 16.82
CA PRO A 179 11.60 17.12 15.68
C PRO A 179 10.79 16.98 14.39
N ASN A 180 9.69 16.21 14.39
CA ASN A 180 8.88 16.00 13.19
C ASN A 180 7.42 16.34 13.47
N THR A 181 6.85 17.24 12.67
CA THR A 181 5.39 17.43 12.66
C THR A 181 4.69 16.22 12.04
N GLY A 182 3.52 15.86 12.55
CA GLY A 182 2.71 14.76 12.02
C GLY A 182 2.36 14.97 10.53
N GLY A 183 2.46 13.90 9.73
CA GLY A 183 2.12 13.92 8.30
C GLY A 183 3.24 14.32 7.35
N MET A 184 4.46 14.59 7.84
CA MET A 184 5.62 14.86 7.00
C MET A 184 5.97 13.68 6.08
N THR A 185 6.47 13.99 4.88
CA THR A 185 6.99 12.99 3.95
C THR A 185 8.27 12.36 4.51
N SER A 186 8.61 11.16 4.06
CA SER A 186 9.80 10.45 4.55
C SER A 186 11.12 11.17 4.25
N SER A 187 11.12 12.06 3.26
CA SER A 187 12.26 12.94 2.94
C SER A 187 12.39 14.02 4.01
N GLY A 188 13.36 13.86 4.91
CA GLY A 188 13.62 14.84 5.98
C GLY A 188 13.32 14.34 7.38
N MET A 189 12.70 13.16 7.55
CA MET A 189 12.32 12.64 8.87
C MET A 189 13.54 12.48 9.80
N MET A 190 13.48 13.16 10.94
CA MET A 190 14.49 13.10 12.00
C MET A 190 14.17 11.94 12.95
N THR A 191 14.85 10.81 12.74
CA THR A 191 14.71 9.58 13.56
C THR A 191 15.76 9.55 14.66
N SER A 192 15.55 8.73 15.70
CA SER A 192 16.56 8.54 16.77
C SER A 192 17.92 8.08 16.20
N TYR A 193 17.87 7.28 15.12
CA TYR A 193 19.06 6.83 14.40
C TYR A 193 19.78 7.98 13.69
N ARG A 194 19.03 8.88 13.03
CA ARG A 194 19.61 10.05 12.35
C ARG A 194 20.19 11.05 13.36
N GLN A 195 19.50 11.26 14.48
CA GLN A 195 19.99 12.05 15.62
C GLN A 195 21.29 11.46 16.20
N GLY A 196 21.35 10.14 16.39
CA GLY A 196 22.57 9.43 16.77
C GLY A 196 23.71 9.59 15.76
N ALA A 197 23.39 9.52 14.46
CA ALA A 197 24.37 9.75 13.39
C ALA A 197 24.90 11.20 13.39
N LEU A 198 24.04 12.20 13.59
CA LEU A 198 24.43 13.60 13.69
C LEU A 198 25.34 13.86 14.90
N ARG A 199 25.03 13.29 16.08
CA ARG A 199 25.92 13.35 17.24
C ARG A 199 27.29 12.72 16.97
N CYS A 200 27.33 11.57 16.28
CA CYS A 200 28.60 10.97 15.85
C CYS A 200 29.37 11.86 14.88
N ALA A 201 28.67 12.47 13.92
CA ALA A 201 29.28 13.40 12.97
C ALA A 201 29.86 14.62 13.68
N LYS A 202 29.14 15.18 14.68
CA LYS A 202 29.63 16.30 15.49
C LYS A 202 30.89 15.95 16.27
N VAL A 203 30.94 14.78 16.91
CA VAL A 203 32.16 14.32 17.61
C VAL A 203 33.34 14.22 16.64
N LEU A 204 33.14 13.63 15.46
CA LEU A 204 34.22 13.52 14.46
C LEU A 204 34.63 14.86 13.85
N HIS A 205 33.70 15.81 13.75
CA HIS A 205 33.98 17.17 13.33
C HIS A 205 34.88 17.88 14.35
N ASP A 206 34.61 17.71 15.64
CA ASP A 206 35.33 18.42 16.71
C ASP A 206 36.68 17.77 17.05
N GLU A 207 36.73 16.44 17.11
CA GLU A 207 37.89 15.67 17.56
C GLU A 207 38.78 15.18 16.40
N GLY A 208 38.28 15.26 15.17
CA GLY A 208 38.88 14.64 14.00
C GLY A 208 38.72 13.12 13.97
N ALA A 209 39.46 12.47 13.06
CA ALA A 209 39.37 11.04 12.85
C ALA A 209 39.84 10.25 14.08
N CYS A 210 38.95 9.47 14.69
CA CYS A 210 39.23 8.76 15.93
C CYS A 210 38.54 7.39 16.02
N LYS A 211 38.81 6.66 17.11
CA LYS A 211 38.30 5.29 17.31
C LYS A 211 36.78 5.29 17.42
N ALA A 212 36.12 4.37 16.75
CA ALA A 212 34.66 4.22 16.78
C ALA A 212 34.10 3.98 18.19
N ALA A 213 34.90 3.37 19.08
CA ALA A 213 34.55 3.21 20.48
C ALA A 213 34.54 4.54 21.25
N TYR A 214 35.45 5.46 20.91
CA TYR A 214 35.48 6.79 21.49
C TYR A 214 34.28 7.62 21.00
N VAL A 215 34.02 7.60 19.69
CA VAL A 215 32.83 8.26 19.11
C VAL A 215 31.53 7.75 19.76
N ALA A 216 31.37 6.44 19.93
CA ALA A 216 30.19 5.86 20.58
C ALA A 216 29.96 6.39 22.00
N LYS A 217 31.06 6.56 22.76
CA LYS A 217 31.02 7.07 24.13
C LYS A 217 30.63 8.55 24.15
N MET A 218 31.30 9.38 23.34
CA MET A 218 31.08 10.83 23.33
C MET A 218 29.72 11.20 22.74
N ALA A 219 29.29 10.50 21.68
CA ALA A 219 27.99 10.73 21.06
C ALA A 219 26.82 10.16 21.87
N GLY A 220 27.06 9.43 22.97
CA GLY A 220 26.02 8.76 23.75
C GLY A 220 25.13 7.86 22.89
N PHE A 221 25.72 7.19 21.89
CA PHE A 221 24.99 6.41 20.89
C PHE A 221 25.60 5.02 20.73
N GLU A 222 24.96 4.03 21.36
CA GLU A 222 25.44 2.64 21.39
C GLU A 222 25.66 2.04 19.98
N LYS A 223 24.83 2.43 19.01
CA LYS A 223 24.90 1.94 17.63
C LYS A 223 25.89 2.70 16.75
N ALA A 224 26.66 3.64 17.29
CA ALA A 224 27.59 4.47 16.53
C ALA A 224 28.52 3.66 15.63
N ARG A 225 29.09 2.56 16.13
CA ARG A 225 29.99 1.70 15.35
C ARG A 225 29.33 1.14 14.09
N ASN A 226 28.13 0.57 14.24
CA ASN A 226 27.38 0.04 13.10
C ASN A 226 26.88 1.16 12.20
N CYS A 227 26.54 2.33 12.77
CA CYS A 227 26.10 3.47 12.00
C CYS A 227 27.19 3.99 11.05
N MET A 228 28.41 4.19 11.57
CA MET A 228 29.55 4.63 10.77
C MET A 228 29.99 3.56 9.76
N ALA A 229 29.93 2.28 10.13
CA ALA A 229 30.27 1.19 9.22
C ALA A 229 29.28 1.04 8.06
N SER A 230 27.97 1.10 8.33
CA SER A 230 26.93 0.98 7.30
C SER A 230 26.78 2.24 6.46
N ASN A 231 27.17 3.40 7.01
CA ASN A 231 27.23 4.71 6.35
C ASN A 231 26.01 5.04 5.46
N HIS A 232 24.79 4.79 5.94
CA HIS A 232 23.56 4.95 5.15
C HIS A 232 23.35 6.35 4.57
N TYR A 233 23.99 7.37 5.15
CA TYR A 233 23.88 8.76 4.74
C TYR A 233 25.09 9.29 3.96
N GLY A 234 26.17 8.49 3.85
CA GLY A 234 27.42 8.93 3.23
C GLY A 234 28.26 9.87 4.09
N TRP A 235 27.93 10.08 5.37
CA TRP A 235 28.59 11.07 6.24
C TRP A 235 29.96 10.64 6.77
N PHE A 236 30.24 9.35 6.84
CA PHE A 236 31.43 8.81 7.48
C PHE A 236 32.38 8.16 6.48
N GLU A 237 33.67 8.16 6.78
CA GLU A 237 34.68 7.42 6.03
C GLU A 237 35.54 6.57 6.96
N LYS A 238 35.97 5.40 6.48
CA LYS A 238 36.83 4.51 7.25
C LYS A 238 38.29 4.84 6.94
N ILE A 239 38.99 5.36 7.93
CA ILE A 239 40.41 5.74 7.81
C ILE A 239 41.32 4.54 8.09
N ASP A 240 40.98 3.75 9.11
CA ASP A 240 41.71 2.53 9.48
C ASP A 240 40.77 1.54 10.21
N ARG A 241 41.30 0.41 10.68
CA ARG A 241 40.58 -0.60 11.45
C ARG A 241 39.99 0.03 12.73
N GLY A 242 38.70 0.32 12.66
CA GLY A 242 37.94 0.87 13.78
C GLY A 242 38.17 2.36 14.00
N VAL A 243 38.81 3.06 13.06
CA VAL A 243 38.99 4.52 13.05
C VAL A 243 38.18 5.10 11.90
N TYR A 244 37.37 6.11 12.21
CA TYR A 244 36.50 6.76 11.24
C TYR A 244 36.74 8.25 11.24
N GLY A 245 36.59 8.86 10.06
CA GLY A 245 36.62 10.30 9.83
C GLY A 245 35.26 10.79 9.32
N LEU A 246 35.15 12.11 9.17
CA LEU A 246 33.97 12.77 8.65
C LEU A 246 34.21 13.19 7.19
N THR A 247 33.29 12.82 6.31
CA THR A 247 33.31 13.25 4.90
C THR A 247 32.87 14.71 4.75
N PRO A 248 33.16 15.35 3.59
CA PRO A 248 32.61 16.67 3.28
C PRO A 248 31.07 16.72 3.31
N GLU A 249 30.39 15.67 2.87
CA GLU A 249 28.93 15.53 2.94
C GLU A 249 28.42 15.47 4.37
N GLY A 250 29.17 14.80 5.26
CA GLY A 250 28.89 14.78 6.69
C GLY A 250 29.04 16.14 7.35
N ALA A 251 30.07 16.91 6.98
CA ALA A 251 30.26 18.28 7.46
C ALA A 251 29.10 19.20 7.01
N LYS A 252 28.72 19.15 5.73
CA LYS A 252 27.55 19.89 5.21
C LYS A 252 26.24 19.51 5.90
N ALA A 253 26.08 18.23 6.27
CA ALA A 253 24.89 17.80 7.00
C ALA A 253 24.80 18.44 8.39
N LEU A 254 25.92 18.67 9.08
CA LEU A 254 25.91 19.36 10.38
C LEU A 254 25.44 20.82 10.25
N GLU A 255 25.83 21.52 9.19
CA GLU A 255 25.33 22.87 8.91
C GLU A 255 23.82 22.88 8.67
N GLY A 256 23.32 21.90 7.90
CA GLY A 256 21.89 21.78 7.60
C GLY A 256 21.00 21.36 8.77
N PHE A 257 21.59 20.89 9.88
CA PHE A 257 20.88 20.46 11.10
C PHE A 257 21.46 21.10 12.36
N ALA A 258 21.99 22.32 12.25
CA ALA A 258 22.73 22.98 13.33
C ALA A 258 21.89 23.14 14.61
N ASP A 259 20.64 23.56 14.47
CA ASP A 259 19.72 23.79 15.59
C ASP A 259 19.39 22.47 16.30
N GLU A 260 19.14 21.40 15.53
CA GLU A 260 18.89 20.07 16.10
C GLU A 260 20.12 19.52 16.79
N VAL A 261 21.31 19.66 16.20
CA VAL A 261 22.57 19.22 16.82
C VAL A 261 22.82 19.96 18.13
N ALA A 262 22.61 21.27 18.16
CA ALA A 262 22.76 22.08 19.37
C ALA A 262 21.80 21.65 20.49
N SER A 263 20.57 21.24 20.15
CA SER A 263 19.60 20.75 21.15
C SER A 263 19.96 19.39 21.77
N MET A 264 20.79 18.59 21.10
CA MET A 264 21.08 17.19 21.46
C MET A 264 22.41 16.96 22.21
N MET A 265 23.27 17.97 22.29
CA MET A 265 24.60 17.91 22.91
C MET A 265 24.57 18.52 24.32
#